data_AF-A0A8S2AZS3-F1
#
_entry.id   AF-A0A8S2AZS3-F1
#
_cell.length_a   1.000
_cell.length_b   1.000
_cell.length_c   1.000
_cell.angle_alpha   90.00
_cell.angle_beta   90.00
_cell.angle_gamma   90.00
#
_symmetry.space_group_name_H-M   'P 1'
#
loop_
_entity.id
_entity.type
_entity.pdbx_description
1 polymer ?
#
loop_
_entity_poly.entity_id
_entity_poly.type
_entity_poly.pdbx_seq_one_letter_code
_entity_poly.pdbx_strand_id
1 'polypeptide(L)'
;MLLSNNLYGLSDSPYIPEFDAFHCKNMYFRQLGGPGWSIKFGRRDSTTVNFAAANSGVIPPPITTLSNLINRLKAQRLSTRDMVALSGAHTIGRAQCVTFRNCIYNESNIDNSSAILRRKSCPAANGSKGNKEANLDVRTPYRFDHSYFMQFVNHRGLLTSDQVLFNGGSTDSIVISYSWSVQAFYRDFVTAMIKNARHQPTHRIQWADPAPLSQAQQLKESKRVCRVDKDIPIIGFA
;
A
#
# COMPACT_ATOMS: atom_id res chain seq x y z
N MET A 1 17.08 -37.51 24.73
CA MET A 1 17.70 -37.30 23.41
C MET A 1 17.75 -35.80 23.19
N LEU A 2 18.92 -35.21 23.43
CA LEU A 2 19.26 -33.78 23.23
C LEU A 2 19.16 -33.47 21.72
N LEU A 3 18.86 -32.25 21.24
CA LEU A 3 19.46 -30.92 21.50
C LEU A 3 18.35 -29.85 21.33
N SER A 4 18.11 -28.82 22.16
CA SER A 4 18.94 -27.72 22.70
C SER A 4 19.73 -26.89 21.67
N ASN A 5 19.29 -25.62 21.54
CA ASN A 5 20.05 -24.42 21.17
C ASN A 5 20.55 -24.23 19.72
N ASN A 6 19.96 -23.24 19.04
CA ASN A 6 20.73 -22.17 18.40
C ASN A 6 19.92 -20.86 18.41
N LEU A 7 19.80 -20.29 19.61
CA LEU A 7 19.79 -18.85 19.78
C LEU A 7 21.18 -18.36 19.37
N TYR A 8 21.34 -17.92 18.12
CA TYR A 8 22.33 -16.88 17.83
C TYR A 8 21.83 -15.66 18.63
N GLY A 9 22.47 -15.23 19.71
CA GLY A 9 23.88 -14.90 19.77
C GLY A 9 24.08 -13.48 19.25
N LEU A 10 23.32 -12.50 19.76
CA LEU A 10 23.69 -11.10 19.65
C LEU A 10 24.58 -10.78 20.85
N SER A 11 25.86 -11.16 20.71
CA SER A 11 26.95 -10.61 21.50
C SER A 11 26.93 -9.09 21.40
N ASP A 12 27.23 -8.44 22.53
CA ASP A 12 27.37 -7.00 22.72
C ASP A 12 28.12 -6.30 21.56
N SER A 13 27.35 -5.79 20.60
CA SER A 13 27.81 -4.84 19.59
C SER A 13 26.95 -3.59 19.72
N PRO A 14 27.52 -2.39 19.94
CA PRO A 14 26.75 -1.16 20.10
C PRO A 14 26.15 -0.64 18.78
N TYR A 15 25.97 -1.50 17.78
CA TYR A 15 25.35 -1.18 16.49
C TYR A 15 24.05 -1.96 16.35
N ILE A 16 22.95 -1.39 16.87
CA ILE A 16 21.61 -1.85 16.52
C ILE A 16 21.43 -1.50 15.04
N PRO A 17 21.21 -2.46 14.13
CA PRO A 17 20.91 -2.10 12.75
C PRO A 17 19.55 -1.40 12.74
N GLU A 18 19.53 -0.13 12.34
CA GLU A 18 18.31 0.61 12.03
C GLU A 18 17.51 -0.21 11.00
N PHE A 19 16.47 -0.90 11.47
CA PHE A 19 15.49 -1.49 10.58
C PHE A 19 14.72 -0.34 9.93
N ASP A 20 15.04 -0.06 8.67
CA ASP A 20 14.33 0.98 7.93
C ASP A 20 12.84 0.64 7.75
N ALA A 21 12.01 1.64 7.50
CA ALA A 21 10.57 1.46 7.29
C ALA A 21 10.24 0.50 6.11
N PHE A 22 11.15 0.35 5.15
CA PHE A 22 10.97 -0.59 4.04
C PHE A 22 11.14 -2.04 4.51
N HIS A 23 12.03 -2.29 5.48
CA HIS A 23 12.26 -3.60 6.08
C HIS A 23 11.02 -4.11 6.81
N CYS A 24 10.45 -3.30 7.69
CA CYS A 24 9.23 -3.70 8.38
C CYS A 24 8.06 -3.88 7.40
N LYS A 25 8.00 -3.09 6.32
CA LYS A 25 6.96 -3.27 5.29
C LYS A 25 7.08 -4.59 4.53
N ASN A 26 8.29 -4.95 4.11
CA ASN A 26 8.56 -6.25 3.49
C ASN A 26 8.23 -7.41 4.45
N MET A 27 8.61 -7.29 5.72
CA MET A 27 8.25 -8.27 6.75
C MET A 27 6.73 -8.39 6.91
N TYR A 28 6.01 -7.26 6.95
CA TYR A 28 4.55 -7.22 7.09
C TYR A 28 3.84 -7.92 5.92
N PHE A 29 4.22 -7.63 4.67
CA PHE A 29 3.65 -8.32 3.52
C PHE A 29 3.89 -9.83 3.57
N ARG A 30 5.09 -10.28 3.97
CA ARG A 30 5.40 -11.71 4.14
C ARG A 30 4.56 -12.37 5.23
N GLN A 31 4.37 -11.71 6.38
CA GLN A 31 3.56 -12.23 7.48
C GLN A 31 2.09 -12.43 7.06
N LEU A 32 1.59 -11.63 6.12
CA LEU A 32 0.24 -11.74 5.57
C LEU A 32 0.16 -12.69 4.36
N GLY A 33 1.23 -13.43 4.04
CA GLY A 33 1.28 -14.42 2.96
C GLY A 33 1.79 -13.92 1.62
N GLY A 34 2.25 -12.66 1.56
CA GLY A 34 2.80 -12.03 0.36
C GLY A 34 4.26 -12.39 0.06
N PRO A 35 4.78 -11.91 -1.08
CA PRO A 35 6.15 -12.19 -1.51
C PRO A 35 7.15 -11.43 -0.66
N GLY A 36 8.34 -12.01 -0.48
CA GLY A 36 9.49 -11.30 0.08
C GLY A 36 10.39 -10.75 -1.02
N TRP A 37 11.12 -9.68 -0.73
CA TRP A 37 12.17 -9.16 -1.62
C TRP A 37 13.36 -8.58 -0.89
N SER A 38 14.50 -8.49 -1.57
CA SER A 38 15.70 -7.86 -1.04
C SER A 38 15.56 -6.34 -1.05
N ILE A 39 15.88 -5.71 0.07
CA ILE A 39 15.83 -4.24 0.21
C ILE A 39 17.22 -3.68 0.02
N LYS A 40 17.31 -2.54 -0.67
CA LYS A 40 18.52 -1.74 -0.76
C LYS A 40 18.47 -0.68 0.33
N PHE A 41 19.50 -0.64 1.17
CA PHE A 41 19.66 0.35 2.22
C PHE A 41 20.37 1.61 1.69
N GLY A 42 20.46 2.65 2.53
CA GLY A 42 21.21 3.88 2.23
C GLY A 42 20.37 5.08 1.82
N ARG A 43 19.05 5.03 1.96
CA ARG A 43 18.22 6.25 1.94
C ARG A 43 18.50 7.07 3.19
N ARG A 44 18.55 8.38 3.03
CA ARG A 44 18.68 9.35 4.12
C ARG A 44 17.35 10.09 4.28
N ASP A 45 17.06 10.50 5.51
CA ASP A 45 15.84 11.24 5.80
C ASP A 45 15.92 12.69 5.34
N SER A 46 14.80 13.21 4.84
CA SER A 46 14.69 14.62 4.47
C SER A 46 14.64 15.49 5.72
N THR A 47 15.34 16.62 5.71
CA THR A 47 15.27 17.65 6.76
C THR A 47 14.09 18.60 6.58
N THR A 48 13.31 18.42 5.50
CA THR A 48 12.18 19.28 5.15
C THR A 48 10.96 18.47 4.76
N VAL A 49 9.78 19.05 4.97
CA VAL A 49 8.49 18.52 4.54
C VAL A 49 7.92 19.37 3.41
N ASN A 50 7.17 18.77 2.49
CA ASN A 50 6.57 19.49 1.37
C ASN A 50 5.08 19.18 1.24
N PHE A 51 4.26 19.92 1.99
CA PHE A 51 2.79 19.80 1.95
C PHE A 51 2.20 20.23 0.60
N ALA A 52 2.77 21.25 -0.03
CA ALA A 52 2.31 21.70 -1.35
C ALA A 52 2.48 20.60 -2.40
N ALA A 53 3.61 19.88 -2.40
CA ALA A 53 3.82 18.73 -3.27
C ALA A 53 2.85 17.59 -2.95
N ALA A 54 2.64 17.24 -1.68
CA ALA A 54 1.69 16.20 -1.29
C ALA A 54 0.26 16.51 -1.78
N ASN A 55 -0.15 17.78 -1.67
CA ASN A 55 -1.48 18.25 -2.08
C ASN A 55 -1.58 18.63 -3.57
N SER A 56 -0.49 18.57 -4.34
CA SER A 56 -0.50 18.85 -5.79
C SER A 56 -1.15 17.74 -6.63
N GLY A 57 -1.58 16.65 -5.97
CA GLY A 57 -2.07 15.44 -6.60
C GLY A 57 -0.96 14.46 -7.01
N VAL A 58 0.28 14.66 -6.57
CA VAL A 58 1.34 13.64 -6.78
C VAL A 58 0.92 12.28 -6.20
N ILE A 59 0.14 12.31 -5.12
CA ILE A 59 -0.59 11.17 -4.57
C ILE A 59 -1.95 11.09 -5.28
N PRO A 60 -2.26 10.00 -5.99
CA PRO A 60 -3.56 9.85 -6.64
C PRO A 60 -4.69 9.78 -5.61
N PRO A 61 -5.78 10.55 -5.79
CA PRO A 61 -6.96 10.44 -4.92
C PRO A 61 -7.75 9.16 -5.22
N PRO A 62 -8.58 8.67 -4.28
CA PRO A 62 -9.42 7.48 -4.48
C PRO A 62 -10.46 7.66 -5.60
N ILE A 63 -10.82 8.90 -5.92
CA ILE A 63 -11.73 9.26 -7.01
C ILE A 63 -10.88 9.83 -8.16
N THR A 64 -10.48 8.96 -9.09
CA THR A 64 -9.61 9.33 -10.21
C THR A 64 -9.88 8.44 -11.42
N THR A 65 -9.53 8.94 -12.60
CA THR A 65 -9.63 8.18 -13.86
C THR A 65 -8.38 7.34 -14.10
N LEU A 66 -8.50 6.29 -14.93
CA LEU A 66 -7.37 5.46 -15.34
C LEU A 66 -6.24 6.28 -16.00
N SER A 67 -6.59 7.23 -16.87
CA SER A 67 -5.60 8.10 -17.53
C SER A 67 -4.81 8.94 -16.51
N ASN A 68 -5.49 9.51 -15.51
CA ASN A 68 -4.84 10.26 -14.44
C ASN A 68 -3.92 9.39 -13.59
N LEU A 69 -4.34 8.16 -13.25
CA LEU A 69 -3.48 7.20 -12.56
C LEU A 69 -2.21 6.91 -13.37
N ILE A 70 -2.36 6.52 -14.64
CA ILE A 70 -1.24 6.23 -15.54
C ILE A 70 -0.29 7.42 -15.63
N ASN A 71 -0.81 8.63 -15.85
CA ASN A 71 0.03 9.83 -16.00
C ASN A 71 0.80 10.17 -14.72
N ARG A 72 0.14 10.11 -13.55
CA ARG A 72 0.77 10.39 -12.26
C ARG A 72 1.87 9.39 -11.93
N LEU A 73 1.61 8.09 -12.13
CA LEU A 73 2.61 7.06 -11.86
C LEU A 73 3.75 7.06 -12.89
N LYS A 74 3.44 7.37 -14.15
CA LYS A 74 4.47 7.56 -15.19
C LYS A 74 5.39 8.73 -14.85
N ALA A 75 4.87 9.81 -14.27
CA ALA A 75 5.70 10.92 -13.76
C ALA A 75 6.65 10.47 -12.64
N GLN A 76 6.29 9.44 -11.88
CA GLN A 76 7.14 8.78 -10.88
C GLN A 76 8.04 7.68 -11.48
N ARG A 77 8.13 7.58 -12.82
CA ARG A 77 8.89 6.57 -13.58
C ARG A 77 8.39 5.13 -13.37
N LEU A 78 7.12 4.97 -13.05
CA LEU A 78 6.45 3.68 -12.93
C LEU A 78 5.63 3.41 -14.19
N SER A 79 5.75 2.21 -14.75
CA SER A 79 4.96 1.80 -15.92
C SER A 79 3.49 1.54 -15.53
N THR A 80 2.61 1.46 -16.51
CA THR A 80 1.21 1.03 -16.29
C THR A 80 1.13 -0.33 -15.57
N ARG A 81 2.03 -1.27 -15.90
CA ARG A 81 2.07 -2.58 -15.21
C ARG A 81 2.53 -2.47 -13.76
N ASP A 82 3.51 -1.60 -13.50
CA ASP A 82 3.95 -1.32 -12.12
C ASP A 82 2.82 -0.68 -11.31
N MET A 83 2.06 0.24 -11.91
CA MET A 83 0.88 0.85 -11.29
C MET A 83 -0.18 -0.20 -10.92
N VAL A 84 -0.62 -1.05 -11.87
CA VAL A 84 -1.62 -2.09 -11.58
C VAL A 84 -1.13 -3.03 -10.48
N ALA A 85 0.15 -3.41 -10.51
CA ALA A 85 0.74 -4.25 -9.48
C ALA A 85 0.70 -3.55 -8.11
N LEU A 86 1.14 -2.29 -8.01
CA LEU A 86 1.15 -1.54 -6.75
C LEU A 86 -0.24 -1.29 -6.18
N SER A 87 -1.26 -1.07 -7.02
CA SER A 87 -2.66 -1.02 -6.58
C SER A 87 -3.08 -2.31 -5.87
N GLY A 88 -2.47 -3.45 -6.21
CA GLY A 88 -2.65 -4.72 -5.50
C GLY A 88 -2.33 -4.68 -4.00
N ALA A 89 -1.65 -3.64 -3.51
CA ALA A 89 -1.48 -3.40 -2.09
C ALA A 89 -2.81 -3.26 -1.32
N HIS A 90 -3.88 -2.82 -1.99
CA HIS A 90 -5.24 -2.73 -1.46
C HIS A 90 -5.90 -4.11 -1.23
N THR A 91 -5.24 -5.23 -1.52
CA THR A 91 -5.69 -6.56 -1.07
C THR A 91 -5.76 -6.69 0.46
N ILE A 92 -5.11 -5.80 1.18
CA ILE A 92 -5.14 -5.69 2.63
C ILE A 92 -5.42 -4.24 3.05
N GLY A 93 -6.03 -4.06 4.21
CA GLY A 93 -6.33 -2.74 4.76
C GLY A 93 -7.78 -2.31 4.60
N ARG A 94 -8.04 -1.06 5.01
CA ARG A 94 -9.37 -0.49 5.18
C ARG A 94 -9.41 0.90 4.56
N ALA A 95 -10.59 1.29 4.09
CA ALA A 95 -10.89 2.63 3.59
C ALA A 95 -12.06 3.22 4.36
N GLN A 96 -12.06 4.53 4.55
CA GLN A 96 -13.17 5.25 5.18
C GLN A 96 -14.30 5.48 4.18
N CYS A 97 -15.54 5.53 4.66
CA CYS A 97 -16.73 5.78 3.85
C CYS A 97 -16.60 7.01 2.96
N VAL A 98 -15.92 8.07 3.42
CA VAL A 98 -15.64 9.26 2.60
C VAL A 98 -14.88 8.99 1.31
N THR A 99 -14.02 7.97 1.26
CA THR A 99 -13.19 7.70 0.07
C THR A 99 -13.91 6.86 -0.98
N PHE A 100 -14.86 6.01 -0.57
CA PHE A 100 -15.59 5.12 -1.48
C PHE A 100 -17.06 5.49 -1.72
N ARG A 101 -17.59 6.51 -1.02
CA ARG A 101 -19.00 6.91 -1.16
C ARG A 101 -19.41 7.18 -2.60
N ASN A 102 -18.56 7.86 -3.37
CA ASN A 102 -18.83 8.13 -4.78
C ASN A 102 -19.07 6.84 -5.56
N CYS A 103 -18.18 5.86 -5.40
CA CYS A 103 -18.24 4.57 -6.08
C CYS A 103 -19.55 3.83 -5.78
N ILE A 104 -19.96 3.75 -4.51
CA ILE A 104 -21.15 2.99 -4.13
C ILE A 104 -22.48 3.70 -4.43
N TYR A 105 -22.52 5.01 -4.72
CA TYR A 105 -23.77 5.75 -4.97
C TYR A 105 -23.92 6.26 -6.39
N ASN A 106 -22.82 6.63 -7.06
CA ASN A 106 -22.86 7.38 -8.32
C ASN A 106 -22.32 6.58 -9.52
N GLU A 107 -21.66 5.45 -9.30
CA GLU A 107 -21.06 4.65 -10.37
C GLU A 107 -21.94 3.47 -10.75
N SER A 108 -21.99 3.17 -12.05
CA SER A 108 -22.81 2.09 -12.62
C SER A 108 -22.03 0.80 -12.89
N ASN A 109 -20.69 0.85 -12.80
CA ASN A 109 -19.79 -0.29 -13.04
C ASN A 109 -19.42 -1.05 -11.76
N ILE A 110 -20.29 -0.95 -10.74
CA ILE A 110 -20.23 -1.71 -9.49
C ILE A 110 -21.42 -2.65 -9.39
N ASP A 111 -21.16 -3.87 -8.93
CA ASP A 111 -22.17 -4.84 -8.57
C ASP A 111 -23.15 -4.25 -7.55
N ASN A 112 -24.42 -4.15 -7.95
CA ASN A 112 -25.45 -3.49 -7.17
C ASN A 112 -25.63 -4.12 -5.78
N SER A 113 -25.47 -5.45 -5.66
CA SER A 113 -25.57 -6.14 -4.36
C SER A 113 -24.45 -5.70 -3.40
N SER A 114 -23.23 -5.55 -3.93
CA SER A 114 -22.06 -5.09 -3.18
C SER A 114 -22.20 -3.62 -2.77
N ALA A 115 -22.70 -2.76 -3.66
CA ALA A 115 -23.02 -1.37 -3.32
C ALA A 115 -24.06 -1.29 -2.20
N ILE A 116 -25.18 -2.02 -2.31
CA ILE A 116 -26.24 -2.04 -1.28
C ILE A 116 -25.68 -2.48 0.08
N LEU A 117 -24.83 -3.50 0.11
CA LEU A 117 -24.20 -3.96 1.35
C LEU A 117 -23.36 -2.85 2.00
N ARG A 118 -22.59 -2.09 1.21
CA ARG A 118 -21.74 -1.00 1.72
C ARG A 118 -22.55 0.22 2.15
N ARG A 119 -23.67 0.52 1.50
CA ARG A 119 -24.58 1.62 1.88
C ARG A 119 -25.16 1.45 3.30
N LYS A 120 -25.27 0.22 3.82
CA LYS A 120 -25.73 -0.04 5.21
C LYS A 120 -24.82 0.61 6.25
N SER A 121 -23.51 0.62 6.01
CA SER A 121 -22.52 1.23 6.91
C SER A 121 -22.03 2.60 6.43
N CYS A 122 -22.30 2.98 5.18
CA CYS A 122 -21.88 4.24 4.58
C CYS A 122 -23.07 5.00 3.97
N PRO A 123 -23.75 5.89 4.72
CA PRO A 123 -24.89 6.67 4.23
C PRO A 123 -24.51 7.69 3.15
N ALA A 124 -25.50 8.07 2.32
CA ALA A 124 -25.35 9.05 1.24
C ALA A 124 -25.01 10.46 1.74
N ALA A 125 -25.63 10.88 2.84
CA ALA A 125 -25.36 12.17 3.45
C ALA A 125 -23.99 12.16 4.16
N ASN A 126 -23.21 13.21 3.94
CA ASN A 126 -22.02 13.48 4.74
C ASN A 126 -22.48 13.86 6.15
N GLY A 127 -22.14 13.03 7.13
CA GLY A 127 -22.44 13.23 8.55
C GLY A 127 -21.49 12.42 9.42
N SER A 128 -21.79 12.24 10.71
CA SER A 128 -20.91 11.59 11.70
C SER A 128 -20.50 10.15 11.39
N LYS A 129 -21.06 9.55 10.32
CA LYS A 129 -20.71 8.21 9.81
C LYS A 129 -19.67 8.22 8.67
N GLY A 130 -19.12 9.38 8.30
CA GLY A 130 -18.06 9.49 7.28
C GLY A 130 -16.78 8.72 7.61
N ASN A 131 -16.48 8.57 8.90
CA ASN A 131 -15.27 7.91 9.39
C ASN A 131 -15.42 6.38 9.51
N LYS A 132 -16.59 5.82 9.16
CA LYS A 132 -16.78 4.36 9.20
C LYS A 132 -15.91 3.70 8.15
N GLU A 133 -15.22 2.65 8.57
CA GLU A 133 -14.30 1.93 7.70
C GLU A 133 -14.91 0.67 7.12
N ALA A 134 -14.36 0.25 5.98
CA ALA A 134 -14.64 -1.04 5.40
C ALA A 134 -13.38 -1.60 4.75
N ASN A 135 -13.24 -2.93 4.74
CA ASN A 135 -12.09 -3.58 4.12
C ASN A 135 -12.08 -3.33 2.61
N LEU A 136 -10.89 -3.02 2.08
CA LEU A 136 -10.63 -2.86 0.65
C LEU A 136 -10.82 -4.21 -0.09
N ASP A 137 -10.37 -5.30 0.53
CA ASP A 137 -10.68 -6.66 0.12
C ASP A 137 -11.71 -7.32 1.04
N VAL A 138 -12.87 -7.68 0.49
CA VAL A 138 -13.95 -8.28 1.30
C VAL A 138 -13.76 -9.78 1.49
N ARG A 139 -13.01 -10.44 0.59
CA ARG A 139 -12.86 -11.89 0.57
C ARG A 139 -11.69 -12.34 1.43
N THR A 140 -10.57 -11.62 1.39
CA THR A 140 -9.35 -11.94 2.17
C THR A 140 -8.74 -10.70 2.85
N PRO A 141 -9.48 -9.98 3.72
CA PRO A 141 -9.09 -8.67 4.27
C PRO A 141 -7.75 -8.63 5.05
N TYR A 142 -7.26 -9.80 5.47
CA TYR A 142 -6.05 -9.96 6.28
C TYR A 142 -5.01 -10.85 5.61
N ARG A 143 -5.11 -11.09 4.30
CA ARG A 143 -4.10 -11.84 3.54
C ARG A 143 -3.66 -11.05 2.33
N PHE A 144 -2.36 -10.97 2.13
CA PHE A 144 -1.79 -10.40 0.93
C PHE A 144 -1.84 -11.44 -0.19
N ASP A 145 -2.86 -11.38 -1.05
CA ASP A 145 -3.03 -12.28 -2.17
C ASP A 145 -3.61 -11.55 -3.39
N HIS A 146 -4.08 -12.28 -4.40
CA HIS A 146 -4.63 -11.70 -5.63
C HIS A 146 -6.16 -11.50 -5.61
N SER A 147 -6.81 -11.74 -4.47
CA SER A 147 -8.26 -11.57 -4.27
C SER A 147 -8.74 -10.21 -4.73
N TYR A 148 -7.96 -9.17 -4.43
CA TYR A 148 -8.16 -7.82 -4.90
C TYR A 148 -8.52 -7.74 -6.38
N PHE A 149 -7.74 -8.39 -7.26
CA PHE A 149 -7.99 -8.41 -8.70
C PHE A 149 -9.21 -9.26 -9.06
N MET A 150 -9.48 -10.34 -8.34
CA MET A 150 -10.70 -11.14 -8.53
C MET A 150 -11.97 -10.33 -8.23
N GLN A 151 -11.92 -9.39 -7.28
CA GLN A 151 -13.07 -8.54 -6.98
C GLN A 151 -13.45 -7.65 -8.16
N PHE A 152 -12.49 -7.10 -8.89
CA PHE A 152 -12.73 -6.16 -9.99
C PHE A 152 -13.36 -6.81 -11.21
N VAL A 153 -12.92 -8.03 -11.51
CA VAL A 153 -13.51 -8.86 -12.56
C VAL A 153 -14.98 -9.14 -12.28
N ASN A 154 -15.38 -9.12 -11.00
CA ASN A 154 -16.76 -9.26 -10.56
C ASN A 154 -17.44 -7.90 -10.24
N HIS A 155 -16.85 -6.77 -10.64
CA HIS A 155 -17.36 -5.42 -10.37
C HIS A 155 -17.55 -5.09 -8.87
N ARG A 156 -16.69 -5.62 -8.00
CA ARG A 156 -16.74 -5.45 -6.54
C ARG A 156 -15.60 -4.60 -5.97
N GLY A 157 -14.97 -3.76 -6.80
CA GLY A 157 -13.98 -2.80 -6.31
C GLY A 157 -14.59 -1.81 -5.32
N LEU A 158 -13.83 -1.39 -4.30
CA LEU A 158 -14.35 -0.46 -3.29
C LEU A 158 -14.16 1.00 -3.71
N LEU A 159 -12.98 1.35 -4.22
CA LEU A 159 -12.64 2.70 -4.64
C LEU A 159 -12.92 2.88 -6.13
N THR A 160 -13.22 4.11 -6.56
CA THR A 160 -13.29 4.45 -7.99
C THR A 160 -11.94 4.14 -8.67
N SER A 161 -10.82 4.53 -8.05
CA SER A 161 -9.45 4.27 -8.50
C SER A 161 -9.13 2.79 -8.71
N ASP A 162 -9.83 1.92 -7.99
CA ASP A 162 -9.67 0.48 -8.05
C ASP A 162 -10.48 -0.09 -9.22
N GLN A 163 -11.76 0.27 -9.32
CA GLN A 163 -12.66 -0.25 -10.35
C GLN A 163 -12.29 0.24 -11.76
N VAL A 164 -11.70 1.43 -11.91
CA VAL A 164 -11.21 1.92 -13.23
C VAL A 164 -10.05 1.10 -13.80
N LEU A 165 -9.41 0.23 -13.01
CA LEU A 165 -8.38 -0.69 -13.51
C LEU A 165 -8.96 -1.82 -14.36
N PHE A 166 -10.28 -2.09 -14.24
CA PHE A 166 -10.99 -3.10 -15.01
C PHE A 166 -12.34 -2.55 -15.47
N ASN A 167 -12.35 -1.90 -16.64
CA ASN A 167 -13.52 -1.18 -17.16
C ASN A 167 -13.51 -1.08 -18.69
N GLY A 168 -13.06 -2.13 -19.40
CA GLY A 168 -12.91 -2.14 -20.86
C GLY A 168 -11.67 -1.39 -21.35
N GLY A 169 -10.64 -1.27 -20.51
CA GLY A 169 -9.49 -0.39 -20.73
C GLY A 169 -8.18 -1.11 -21.02
N SER A 170 -7.10 -0.33 -21.11
CA SER A 170 -5.75 -0.83 -21.42
C SER A 170 -5.11 -1.67 -20.30
N THR A 171 -5.70 -1.68 -19.10
CA THR A 171 -5.22 -2.44 -17.94
C THR A 171 -5.92 -3.78 -17.74
N ASP A 172 -7.03 -4.03 -18.45
CA ASP A 172 -7.89 -5.19 -18.21
C ASP A 172 -7.14 -6.53 -18.34
N SER A 173 -6.27 -6.66 -19.35
CA SER A 173 -5.47 -7.88 -19.55
C SER A 173 -4.48 -8.14 -18.42
N ILE A 174 -3.97 -7.09 -17.76
CA ILE A 174 -3.09 -7.20 -16.60
C ILE A 174 -3.90 -7.65 -15.38
N VAL A 175 -5.07 -7.04 -15.16
CA VAL A 175 -5.98 -7.41 -14.05
C VAL A 175 -6.43 -8.86 -14.18
N ILE A 176 -6.82 -9.30 -15.38
CA ILE A 176 -7.17 -10.70 -15.67
C ILE A 176 -5.98 -11.62 -15.37
N SER A 177 -4.78 -11.27 -15.82
CA SER A 177 -3.59 -12.08 -15.53
C SER A 177 -3.34 -12.26 -14.03
N TYR A 178 -3.51 -11.21 -13.25
CA TYR A 178 -3.32 -11.27 -11.79
C TYR A 178 -4.47 -11.99 -11.08
N SER A 179 -5.71 -11.85 -11.54
CA SER A 179 -6.86 -12.56 -10.95
C SER A 179 -6.76 -14.09 -11.10
N TRP A 180 -6.07 -14.58 -12.14
CA TRP A 180 -5.81 -16.01 -12.34
C TRP A 180 -4.49 -16.50 -11.73
N SER A 181 -3.48 -15.64 -11.57
CA SER A 181 -2.16 -16.04 -11.11
C SER A 181 -1.59 -15.12 -10.03
N VAL A 182 -1.58 -15.62 -8.81
CA VAL A 182 -0.92 -14.93 -7.69
C VAL A 182 0.60 -14.78 -7.92
N GLN A 183 1.24 -15.74 -8.60
CA GLN A 183 2.67 -15.66 -8.94
C GLN A 183 2.96 -14.53 -9.93
N ALA A 184 2.11 -14.34 -10.95
CA ALA A 184 2.24 -13.22 -11.87
C ALA A 184 2.12 -11.87 -11.15
N PHE A 185 1.13 -11.75 -10.27
CA PHE A 185 0.97 -10.58 -9.41
C PHE A 185 2.20 -10.33 -8.53
N TYR A 186 2.64 -11.34 -7.77
CA TYR A 186 3.75 -11.20 -6.83
C TYR A 186 5.06 -10.80 -7.48
N ARG A 187 5.40 -11.39 -8.64
CA ARG A 187 6.61 -11.03 -9.40
C ARG A 187 6.62 -9.55 -9.76
N ASP A 188 5.50 -9.06 -10.26
CA ASP A 188 5.39 -7.68 -10.75
C ASP A 188 5.24 -6.71 -9.57
N PHE A 189 4.59 -7.11 -8.48
CA PHE A 189 4.52 -6.35 -7.23
C PHE A 189 5.91 -6.12 -6.63
N VAL A 190 6.73 -7.17 -6.51
CA VAL A 190 8.12 -7.07 -6.04
C VAL A 190 8.92 -6.11 -6.93
N THR A 191 8.80 -6.27 -8.25
CA THR A 191 9.49 -5.41 -9.23
C THR A 191 9.10 -3.96 -9.05
N ALA A 192 7.80 -3.68 -8.93
CA ALA A 192 7.28 -2.33 -8.76
C ALA A 192 7.66 -1.73 -7.41
N MET A 193 7.65 -2.50 -6.31
CA MET A 193 8.09 -2.07 -4.99
C MET A 193 9.57 -1.66 -4.98
N ILE A 194 10.44 -2.45 -5.64
CA ILE A 194 11.86 -2.11 -5.77
C ILE A 194 12.06 -0.84 -6.61
N LYS A 195 11.29 -0.65 -7.68
CA LYS A 195 11.35 0.57 -8.48
C LYS A 195 10.89 1.79 -7.69
N ASN A 196 9.75 1.68 -7.00
CA ASN A 196 9.18 2.74 -6.17
C ASN A 196 10.16 3.16 -5.06
N ALA A 197 10.85 2.20 -4.42
CA ALA A 197 11.84 2.47 -3.39
C ALA A 197 13.10 3.22 -3.88
N ARG A 198 13.44 3.11 -5.18
CA ARG A 198 14.61 3.78 -5.79
C ARG A 198 14.34 5.24 -6.16
N HIS A 199 13.12 5.72 -6.00
CA HIS A 199 12.80 7.11 -6.26
C HIS A 199 13.50 7.99 -5.21
N GLN A 200 14.61 8.62 -5.60
CA GLN A 200 15.28 9.64 -4.80
C GLN A 200 14.62 11.00 -5.06
N PRO A 201 14.48 11.87 -4.04
CA PRO A 201 14.05 13.25 -4.25
C PRO A 201 14.96 13.92 -5.27
N THR A 202 14.38 14.56 -6.29
CA THR A 202 15.10 15.22 -7.39
C THR A 202 15.89 16.46 -6.98
N HIS A 203 15.92 16.80 -5.68
CA HIS A 203 16.72 17.89 -5.15
C HIS A 203 17.96 17.31 -4.46
N ARG A 204 19.13 17.88 -4.79
CA ARG A 204 20.35 17.74 -3.99
C ARG A 204 20.11 18.43 -2.65
N ILE A 205 19.47 17.73 -1.72
CA ILE A 205 19.30 18.20 -0.34
C ILE A 205 20.68 18.12 0.33
N GLN A 206 21.12 19.21 0.96
CA GLN A 206 22.25 19.16 1.87
C GLN A 206 21.87 18.24 3.03
N TRP A 207 22.51 17.08 3.10
CA TRP A 207 22.34 16.15 4.21
C TRP A 207 23.13 16.68 5.41
N ALA A 208 22.45 16.88 6.54
CA ALA A 208 23.11 16.84 7.84
C ALA A 208 22.93 15.42 8.38
N ASP A 209 23.97 14.86 9.00
CA ASP A 209 23.78 13.64 9.78
C ASP A 209 22.76 13.94 10.90
N PRO A 210 21.78 13.06 11.14
CA PRO A 210 20.81 13.29 12.20
C PRO A 210 21.55 13.38 13.55
N ALA A 211 21.11 14.31 14.41
CA ALA A 211 21.64 14.39 15.76
C ALA A 211 21.45 13.03 16.48
N PRO A 212 22.42 12.56 17.28
CA PRO A 212 22.30 11.28 17.96
C PRO A 212 21.03 11.22 18.80
N LEU A 213 20.18 10.22 18.56
CA LEU A 213 19.02 9.97 19.38
C LEU A 213 19.46 9.63 20.81
N SER A 214 18.77 10.18 21.81
CA SER A 214 18.98 9.76 23.21
C SER A 214 18.64 8.29 23.38
N GLN A 215 19.26 7.62 24.36
CA GLN A 215 19.00 6.21 24.69
C GLN A 215 17.51 5.92 24.95
N ALA A 216 16.76 6.89 25.49
CA ALA A 216 15.32 6.80 25.69
C ALA A 216 14.52 6.88 24.37
N GLN A 217 14.98 7.67 23.40
CA GLN A 217 14.39 7.72 22.05
C GLN A 217 14.69 6.43 21.27
N GLN A 218 15.93 5.93 21.34
CA GLN A 218 16.31 4.65 20.74
C GLN A 218 15.50 3.48 21.31
N LEU A 219 15.25 3.44 22.62
CA LEU A 219 14.42 2.39 23.25
C LEU A 219 12.92 2.52 22.89
N LYS A 220 12.43 3.76 22.72
CA LYS A 220 11.03 4.04 22.30
C LYS A 220 10.80 3.77 20.80
N GLU A 221 11.84 3.89 20.00
CA GLU A 221 11.82 3.52 18.57
C GLU A 221 12.01 2.02 18.40
N SER A 222 12.98 1.40 19.10
CA SER A 222 13.17 -0.06 19.21
C SER A 222 11.88 -0.82 19.54
N LYS A 223 11.08 -0.33 20.51
CA LYS A 223 9.78 -0.92 20.89
C LYS A 223 8.63 -0.61 19.89
N ARG A 224 8.86 0.25 18.90
CA ARG A 224 7.95 0.57 17.79
C ARG A 224 8.35 -0.09 16.47
N VAL A 225 9.58 -0.63 16.36
CA VAL A 225 10.23 -0.94 15.07
C VAL A 225 9.32 -1.71 14.12
N CYS A 226 8.67 -2.81 14.52
CA CYS A 226 7.65 -3.42 13.68
C CYS A 226 6.41 -3.81 14.50
N ARG A 227 5.82 -2.86 15.24
CA ARG A 227 4.49 -3.12 15.81
C ARG A 227 3.52 -3.28 14.65
N VAL A 228 2.94 -4.48 14.50
CA VAL A 228 1.89 -4.80 13.54
C VAL A 228 0.60 -4.13 14.03
N ASP A 229 0.60 -2.80 14.11
CA ASP A 229 -0.62 -2.06 14.38
C ASP A 229 -1.49 -2.18 13.13
N LYS A 230 -2.79 -2.48 13.32
CA LYS A 230 -3.78 -2.72 12.26
C LYS A 230 -4.06 -1.50 11.36
N ASP A 231 -3.25 -0.46 11.52
CA ASP A 231 -3.40 0.88 10.96
C ASP A 231 -2.14 1.32 10.20
N ILE A 232 -1.20 0.42 9.88
CA ILE A 232 -0.10 0.73 8.94
C ILE A 232 -0.74 1.19 7.63
N PRO A 233 -0.54 2.46 7.20
CA PRO A 233 -1.02 2.92 5.91
C PRO A 233 -0.27 2.14 4.84
N ILE A 234 -0.96 1.19 4.22
CA ILE A 234 -0.38 0.32 3.22
C ILE A 234 -0.25 1.12 1.95
N ILE A 235 0.86 1.86 1.80
CA ILE A 235 1.20 2.63 0.60
C ILE A 235 0.02 3.53 0.20
N GLY A 236 0.00 4.78 0.67
CA GLY A 236 -1.00 5.75 0.22
C GLY A 236 -1.06 5.86 -1.31
N PHE A 237 -1.98 5.09 -1.89
CA PHE A 237 -2.61 5.24 -3.19
C PHE A 237 -4.11 5.46 -2.96
N ALA A 238 -4.46 6.22 -1.92
CA ALA A 238 -5.73 6.90 -1.67
C ALA A 238 -5.67 7.57 -0.30
#